data_AF-A0A0K8THV3-F1
#
_entry.id   AF-A0A0K8THV3-F1
#
_cell.length_a   1.000
_cell.length_b   1.000
_cell.length_c   1.000
_cell.angle_alpha   90.00
_cell.angle_beta   90.00
_cell.angle_gamma   90.00
#
_symmetry.space_group_name_H-M   'P 1'
#
loop_
_entity.id
_entity.type
_entity.pdbx_description
1 polymer ?
#
loop_
_entity_poly.entity_id
_entity_poly.type
_entity_poly.pdbx_seq_one_letter_code
_entity_poly.pdbx_strand_id
1 'polypeptide(L)'
;MSLFKARDLWSTRCGSDETFERSSLLVADLWGQGSDHLTVGSHEGVLRIFNPFADAQVSPERGFSPIDVVIEIDVGQPILQLAAGRFISGSKSLSLAILHPRSIGVYNFTTIAGSTEHESFPSSDSAHFG
;
A
#
# COMPACT_ATOMS: atom_id res chain seq x y z
N MET A 1 -22.58 18.75 -20.35
CA MET A 1 -22.85 17.31 -20.11
C MET A 1 -21.67 16.53 -20.66
N SER A 2 -20.98 15.72 -19.84
CA SER A 2 -19.87 14.89 -20.33
C SER A 2 -20.41 13.67 -21.08
N LEU A 3 -19.84 13.36 -22.24
CA LEU A 3 -20.18 12.20 -23.07
C LEU A 3 -19.68 10.88 -22.46
N PHE A 4 -18.64 10.96 -21.62
CA PHE A 4 -18.06 9.84 -20.89
C PHE A 4 -18.16 10.10 -19.39
N LYS A 5 -18.54 9.07 -18.64
CA LYS A 5 -18.53 9.08 -17.18
C LYS A 5 -17.57 8.00 -16.71
N ALA A 6 -16.66 8.37 -15.79
CA ALA A 6 -15.94 7.38 -15.02
C ALA A 6 -16.96 6.56 -14.20
N ARG A 7 -16.78 5.24 -14.19
CA ARG A 7 -17.57 4.36 -13.32
C ARG A 7 -16.74 4.12 -12.07
N ASP A 8 -17.23 4.60 -10.94
CA ASP A 8 -16.59 4.36 -9.65
C ASP A 8 -16.93 2.92 -9.22
N LEU A 9 -15.90 2.06 -9.21
CA LEU A 9 -16.00 0.68 -8.73
C LEU A 9 -15.55 0.56 -7.28
N TRP A 10 -14.58 1.40 -6.89
CA TRP A 10 -14.04 1.47 -5.55
C TRP A 10 -13.48 2.87 -5.32
N SER A 11 -13.73 3.42 -4.13
CA SER A 11 -13.20 4.70 -3.72
C SER A 11 -13.18 4.79 -2.19
N THR A 12 -12.15 5.42 -1.64
CA THR A 12 -12.09 5.74 -0.21
C THR A 12 -11.43 7.10 -0.02
N ARG A 13 -11.52 7.64 1.19
CA ARG A 13 -10.81 8.86 1.60
C ARG A 13 -9.72 8.50 2.59
N CYS A 14 -8.49 8.92 2.31
CA CYS A 14 -7.37 8.72 3.22
C CYS A 14 -7.39 9.81 4.31
N GLY A 15 -7.62 9.40 5.56
CA GLY A 15 -7.52 10.24 6.76
C GLY A 15 -8.36 11.51 6.80
N SER A 16 -8.03 12.34 7.79
CA SER A 16 -8.49 13.72 7.95
C SER A 16 -7.28 14.64 7.89
N ASP A 17 -7.33 15.63 6.99
CA ASP A 17 -6.30 16.67 6.86
C ASP A 17 -4.90 16.16 6.49
N GLU A 18 -4.83 15.00 5.82
CA GLU A 18 -3.60 14.48 5.23
C GLU A 18 -3.30 15.16 3.89
N THR A 19 -2.01 15.33 3.58
CA THR A 19 -1.51 15.94 2.36
C THR A 19 -0.76 14.92 1.49
N PHE A 20 -1.00 15.03 0.19
CA PHE A 20 -0.52 14.09 -0.82
C PHE A 20 0.02 14.83 -2.04
N GLU A 21 0.97 14.20 -2.73
CA GLU A 21 1.51 14.68 -3.99
C GLU A 21 1.51 13.56 -5.05
N ARG A 22 2.06 13.86 -6.24
CA ARG A 22 2.06 12.90 -7.35
C ARG A 22 2.75 11.57 -7.02
N SER A 23 3.77 11.61 -6.16
CA SER A 23 4.56 10.46 -5.72
C SER A 23 4.01 9.74 -4.48
N SER A 24 2.88 10.20 -3.94
CA SER A 24 2.19 9.58 -2.80
C SER A 24 1.41 8.32 -3.17
N LEU A 25 1.29 7.98 -4.46
CA LEU A 25 0.54 6.82 -4.95
C LEU A 25 1.46 5.85 -5.69
N LEU A 26 1.38 4.57 -5.34
CA LEU A 26 2.09 3.49 -6.01
C LEU A 26 1.13 2.31 -6.22
N VAL A 27 1.16 1.72 -7.42
CA VAL A 27 0.45 0.48 -7.74
C VAL A 27 1.48 -0.58 -8.07
N ALA A 28 1.53 -1.64 -7.27
CA ALA A 28 2.49 -2.74 -7.46
C ALA A 28 2.08 -4.03 -6.75
N ASP A 29 2.49 -5.17 -7.29
CA ASP A 29 2.46 -6.47 -6.63
C ASP A 29 3.63 -6.63 -5.63
N LEU A 30 3.45 -6.04 -4.44
CA LEU A 30 4.45 -6.04 -3.37
C LEU A 30 4.69 -7.42 -2.74
N TRP A 31 3.76 -8.37 -2.91
CA TRP A 31 3.87 -9.74 -2.37
C TRP A 31 4.28 -10.78 -3.43
N GLY A 32 4.35 -10.39 -4.71
CA GLY A 32 4.68 -11.29 -5.82
C GLY A 32 3.61 -12.38 -6.05
N GLN A 33 2.35 -12.11 -5.73
CA GLN A 33 1.23 -13.08 -5.81
C GLN A 33 0.35 -12.88 -7.05
N GLY A 34 0.73 -12.00 -7.97
CA GLY A 34 -0.03 -11.71 -9.19
C GLY A 34 -1.20 -10.74 -9.00
N SER A 35 -1.26 -10.04 -7.86
CA SER A 35 -2.25 -8.99 -7.59
C SER A 35 -1.56 -7.67 -7.30
N ASP A 36 -1.94 -6.62 -7.99
CA ASP A 36 -1.49 -5.27 -7.67
C ASP A 36 -2.18 -4.76 -6.40
N HIS A 37 -1.43 -3.98 -5.62
CA HIS A 37 -1.93 -3.32 -4.42
C HIS A 37 -1.79 -1.82 -4.58
N LEU A 38 -2.73 -1.07 -4.02
CA LEU A 38 -2.70 0.39 -3.99
C LEU A 38 -1.99 0.86 -2.73
N THR A 39 -0.78 1.37 -2.86
CA THR A 39 -0.02 1.97 -1.75
C THR A 39 -0.16 3.48 -1.79
N VAL A 40 -0.55 4.07 -0.66
CA VAL A 40 -0.67 5.51 -0.46
C VAL A 40 0.20 5.93 0.71
N GLY A 41 1.00 6.98 0.54
CA GLY A 41 1.83 7.57 1.60
C GLY A 41 1.59 9.06 1.72
N SER A 42 1.27 9.54 2.92
CA SER A 42 1.03 10.96 3.20
C SER A 42 2.25 11.69 3.75
N HIS A 43 2.26 13.02 3.63
CA HIS A 43 3.30 13.86 4.24
C HIS A 43 3.23 13.87 5.77
N GLU A 44 2.13 13.40 6.36
CA GLU A 44 1.96 13.19 7.79
C GLU A 44 2.59 11.88 8.28
N GLY A 45 3.09 11.05 7.36
CA GLY A 45 3.78 9.80 7.68
C GLY A 45 2.88 8.57 7.74
N VAL A 46 1.65 8.66 7.29
CA VAL A 46 0.75 7.50 7.25
C VAL A 46 0.93 6.74 5.95
N LEU A 47 1.32 5.46 6.05
CA LEU A 47 1.39 4.52 4.95
C LEU A 47 0.15 3.61 4.98
N ARG A 48 -0.58 3.56 3.86
CA ARG A 48 -1.71 2.65 3.66
C ARG A 48 -1.49 1.76 2.45
N ILE A 49 -1.83 0.49 2.56
CA ILE A 49 -1.85 -0.45 1.43
C ILE A 49 -3.24 -1.04 1.33
N PHE A 50 -3.88 -0.87 0.18
CA PHE A 50 -5.21 -1.39 -0.11
C PHE A 50 -5.16 -2.54 -1.12
N ASN A 51 -6.03 -3.52 -0.94
CA ASN A 51 -6.36 -4.54 -1.91
C ASN A 51 -7.88 -4.53 -2.17
N PRO A 52 -8.38 -3.60 -3.03
CA PRO A 52 -9.81 -3.41 -3.24
C PRO A 52 -10.52 -4.61 -3.90
N PHE A 53 -9.76 -5.49 -4.57
CA PHE A 53 -10.29 -6.62 -5.35
C PHE A 53 -9.69 -7.96 -4.89
N ALA A 54 -9.36 -8.07 -3.60
CA ALA A 54 -8.74 -9.27 -3.03
C ALA A 54 -9.59 -10.54 -3.25
N ASP A 55 -10.91 -10.39 -3.23
CA ASP A 55 -11.86 -11.46 -3.53
C ASP A 55 -12.48 -11.23 -4.92
N ALA A 56 -12.15 -12.13 -5.87
CA ALA A 56 -12.64 -12.07 -7.24
C ALA A 56 -14.17 -12.28 -7.37
N GLN A 57 -14.85 -12.73 -6.31
CA GLN A 57 -16.32 -12.88 -6.27
C GLN A 57 -17.03 -11.62 -5.77
N VAL A 58 -16.28 -10.60 -5.34
CA VAL A 58 -16.86 -9.34 -4.89
C VAL A 58 -17.49 -8.62 -6.07
N SER A 59 -18.78 -8.27 -5.92
CA SER A 59 -19.46 -7.48 -6.93
C SER A 59 -18.76 -6.12 -7.10
N PRO A 60 -18.66 -5.59 -8.33
CA PRO A 60 -18.09 -4.26 -8.58
C PRO A 60 -18.87 -3.11 -7.92
N GLU A 61 -19.95 -3.41 -7.19
CA GLU A 61 -20.84 -2.47 -6.53
C GLU A 61 -20.64 -2.44 -5.00
N ARG A 62 -19.79 -3.33 -4.44
CA ARG A 62 -19.49 -3.36 -2.99
C ARG A 62 -18.92 -2.04 -2.48
N GLY A 63 -18.15 -1.33 -3.31
CA GLY A 63 -17.40 -0.16 -2.90
C GLY A 63 -16.33 -0.51 -1.86
N PHE A 64 -15.92 0.49 -1.06
CA PHE A 64 -14.91 0.33 -0.02
C PHE A 64 -15.41 -0.47 1.19
N SER A 65 -14.55 -1.32 1.73
CA SER A 65 -14.73 -2.03 2.98
C SER A 65 -13.45 -1.97 3.83
N PRO A 66 -13.53 -1.97 5.16
CA PRO A 66 -12.34 -1.94 6.02
C PRO A 66 -11.34 -3.07 5.76
N ILE A 67 -11.80 -4.26 5.36
CA ILE A 67 -10.94 -5.40 5.00
C ILE A 67 -10.11 -5.16 3.73
N ASP A 68 -10.45 -4.14 2.94
CA ASP A 68 -9.64 -3.75 1.78
C ASP A 68 -8.34 -3.07 2.24
N VAL A 69 -8.24 -2.61 3.49
CA VAL A 69 -7.01 -2.08 4.08
C VAL A 69 -6.16 -3.24 4.58
N VAL A 70 -5.07 -3.52 3.88
CA VAL A 70 -4.13 -4.60 4.23
C VAL A 70 -3.15 -4.12 5.32
N ILE A 71 -2.65 -2.89 5.17
CA ILE A 71 -1.72 -2.25 6.11
C ILE A 71 -2.13 -0.80 6.29
N GLU A 72 -2.14 -0.34 7.54
CA GLU A 72 -2.16 1.08 7.91
C GLU A 72 -1.20 1.29 9.07
N ILE A 73 -0.13 2.06 8.83
CA ILE A 73 0.90 2.35 9.84
C ILE A 73 1.33 3.81 9.75
N ASP A 74 1.67 4.38 10.91
CA ASP A 74 2.40 5.64 11.01
C ASP A 74 3.91 5.33 11.07
N VAL A 75 4.67 5.79 10.08
CA VAL A 75 6.12 5.60 10.00
C VAL A 75 6.91 6.71 10.71
N GLY A 76 6.21 7.68 11.31
CA GLY A 76 6.77 8.75 12.13
C GLY A 76 7.53 9.84 11.37
N GLN A 77 7.53 9.80 10.03
CA GLN A 77 8.20 10.77 9.17
C GLN A 77 7.43 10.99 7.85
N PRO A 78 7.48 12.20 7.27
CA PRO A 78 6.83 12.50 5.99
C PRO A 78 7.24 11.53 4.88
N ILE A 79 6.27 11.06 4.09
CA ILE A 79 6.50 10.22 2.91
C ILE A 79 6.47 11.10 1.66
N LEU A 80 7.66 11.40 1.11
CA LEU A 80 7.80 12.23 -0.10
C LEU A 80 7.58 11.41 -1.38
N GLN A 81 8.01 10.16 -1.38
CA GLN A 81 7.86 9.30 -2.55
C GLN A 81 7.82 7.82 -2.19
N LEU A 82 6.94 7.10 -2.88
CA LEU A 82 6.89 5.64 -2.89
C LEU A 82 7.49 5.11 -4.20
N ALA A 83 8.21 3.99 -4.12
CA ALA A 83 8.68 3.25 -5.28
C ALA A 83 8.71 1.75 -5.00
N ALA A 84 8.41 0.93 -6.00
CA ALA A 84 8.58 -0.52 -5.93
C ALA A 84 9.77 -0.95 -6.80
N GLY A 85 10.63 -1.82 -6.29
CA GLY A 85 11.80 -2.28 -7.03
C GLY A 85 12.57 -3.39 -6.32
N ARG A 86 13.56 -3.96 -7.01
CA ARG A 86 14.47 -4.94 -6.42
C ARG A 86 15.63 -4.21 -5.74
N PHE A 87 15.36 -3.68 -4.55
CA PHE A 87 16.32 -2.84 -3.82
C PHE A 87 17.29 -3.64 -2.95
N ILE A 88 17.08 -4.96 -2.81
CA ILE A 88 17.88 -5.83 -1.93
C ILE A 88 18.74 -6.76 -2.78
N SER A 89 20.05 -6.67 -2.60
CA SER A 89 21.03 -7.50 -3.32
C SER A 89 20.79 -8.99 -3.04
N GLY A 90 20.81 -9.81 -4.11
CA GLY A 90 20.56 -11.25 -4.03
C GLY A 90 19.07 -11.63 -3.94
N SER A 91 18.15 -10.68 -3.71
CA SER A 91 16.72 -10.93 -3.74
C SER A 91 16.14 -10.69 -5.14
N LYS A 92 15.21 -11.55 -5.56
CA LYS A 92 14.38 -11.32 -6.76
C LYS A 92 13.03 -10.67 -6.42
N SER A 93 12.70 -10.62 -5.14
CA SER A 93 11.45 -10.07 -4.62
C SER A 93 11.40 -8.56 -4.80
N LEU A 94 10.20 -8.05 -5.04
CA LEU A 94 9.94 -6.62 -5.06
C LEU A 94 9.90 -6.11 -3.61
N SER A 95 10.49 -4.93 -3.38
CA SER A 95 10.50 -4.25 -2.10
C SER A 95 9.90 -2.85 -2.28
N LEU A 96 9.32 -2.31 -1.22
CA LEU A 96 8.85 -0.93 -1.18
C LEU A 96 9.98 -0.02 -0.68
N ALA A 97 10.35 0.98 -1.47
CA ALA A 97 11.17 2.09 -1.01
C ALA A 97 10.28 3.29 -0.65
N ILE A 98 10.57 3.89 0.49
CA ILE A 98 9.93 5.10 1.00
C ILE A 98 11.00 6.17 1.14
N LEU A 99 10.85 7.27 0.42
CA LEU A 99 11.70 8.44 0.54
C LEU A 99 11.15 9.38 1.62
N HIS A 100 11.97 9.67 2.61
CA HIS A 100 11.73 10.67 3.65
C HIS A 100 12.63 11.90 3.41
N PRO A 101 12.42 13.02 4.13
CA PRO A 101 13.23 14.23 3.95
C PRO A 101 14.74 14.05 4.16
N ARG A 102 15.16 13.08 4.98
CA ARG A 102 16.58 12.85 5.34
C ARG A 102 17.01 11.40 5.32
N SER A 103 16.18 10.50 4.79
CA SER A 103 16.46 9.07 4.76
C SER A 103 15.65 8.38 3.66
N ILE A 104 16.06 7.15 3.34
CA ILE A 104 15.28 6.23 2.51
C ILE A 104 15.12 4.93 3.27
N GLY A 105 13.89 4.45 3.40
CA GLY A 105 13.56 3.16 4.00
C GLY A 105 13.23 2.14 2.93
N VAL A 106 13.75 0.91 3.05
CA VAL A 106 13.39 -0.23 2.17
C VAL A 106 12.71 -1.29 3.01
N TYR A 107 11.49 -1.66 2.60
CA TYR A 107 10.60 -2.56 3.32
C TYR A 107 10.24 -3.76 2.46
N ASN A 108 10.25 -4.94 3.06
CA ASN A 108 9.63 -6.13 2.51
C ASN A 108 8.35 -6.45 3.27
N PHE A 109 7.37 -7.00 2.58
CA PHE A 109 6.14 -7.49 3.17
C PHE A 109 6.14 -9.01 3.17
N THR A 110 5.78 -9.59 4.31
CA THR A 110 5.60 -11.04 4.46
C THR A 110 4.20 -11.31 4.99
N THR A 111 3.56 -12.34 4.43
CA THR A 111 2.26 -12.80 4.91
C THR A 111 2.49 -13.83 6.01
N ILE A 112 2.03 -13.54 7.23
CA ILE A 112 2.00 -14.53 8.30
C ILE A 112 0.66 -15.24 8.20
N ALA A 113 0.67 -16.55 7.95
CA ALA A 113 -0.56 -17.34 7.96
C ALA A 113 -1.14 -17.34 9.38
N GLY A 114 -2.26 -16.64 9.57
CA GLY A 114 -3.02 -16.67 10.82
C GLY A 114 -3.69 -18.02 10.99
N SER A 115 -3.48 -18.68 12.12
CA SER A 115 -4.21 -19.90 12.50
C SER A 115 -5.58 -19.54 13.10
N THR A 116 -6.42 -18.85 12.35
CA THR A 116 -7.85 -18.70 12.60
C THR A 116 -8.50 -18.28 11.29
N GLU A 117 -9.68 -18.82 11.01
CA GLU A 117 -10.57 -18.32 9.96
C GLU A 117 -10.99 -16.89 10.31
N HIS A 118 -10.11 -15.93 10.02
CA HIS A 118 -10.22 -14.47 9.99
C HIS A 118 -8.83 -13.88 10.30
N GLU A 119 -8.32 -13.10 9.34
CA GLU A 119 -7.33 -12.02 9.53
C GLU A 119 -5.87 -12.44 9.74
N SER A 120 -5.11 -12.47 8.64
CA SER A 120 -3.64 -12.44 8.64
C SER A 120 -3.12 -11.00 8.53
N PHE A 121 -2.50 -10.49 9.59
CA PHE A 121 -1.76 -9.22 9.57
C PHE A 121 -0.33 -9.41 9.02
N PRO A 122 0.16 -8.58 8.07
CA PRO A 122 1.56 -8.61 7.65
C PRO A 122 2.45 -7.86 8.66
N SER A 123 3.60 -8.43 9.02
CA SER A 123 4.66 -7.75 9.76
C SER A 123 5.69 -7.14 8.80
N SER A 124 6.11 -5.90 9.04
CA SER A 124 7.23 -5.28 8.33
C SER A 124 8.53 -5.41 9.12
N ASP A 125 9.54 -6.11 8.57
CA ASP A 125 10.92 -6.07 9.07
C ASP A 125 11.68 -4.93 8.37
N SER A 126 12.23 -3.99 9.15
CA SER A 126 13.01 -2.86 8.65
C SER A 126 14.51 -3.19 8.64
N ALA A 127 15.16 -2.98 7.49
CA ALA A 127 16.61 -2.96 7.39
C ALA A 127 17.10 -1.51 7.37
N HIS A 128 17.65 -1.03 8.49
CA HIS A 128 18.29 0.28 8.55
C HIS A 128 19.67 0.22 7.89
N PHE A 129 19.88 0.99 6.81
CA PHE A 129 21.20 1.40 6.36
C PHE A 129 21.45 2.84 6.84
N GLY A 130 22.50 3.02 7.64
CA GLY A 130 22.94 4.31 8.18
C GLY A 130 23.79 5.12 7.22
#